data_AF-A0A916CAY5-F1
#
_entry.id   AF-A0A916CAY5-F1
#
_cell.length_a   1.000
_cell.length_b   1.000
_cell.length_c   1.000
_cell.angle_alpha   90.00
_cell.angle_beta   90.00
_cell.angle_gamma   90.00
#
_symmetry.space_group_name_H-M   'P 1'
#
loop_
_entity.id
_entity.type
_entity.pdbx_description
1 polymer ?
#
loop_
_entity_poly.entity_id
_entity_poly.type
_entity_poly.pdbx_seq_one_letter_code
_entity_poly.pdbx_strand_id
1 'polypeptide(L)'
;MQPKLSLLTEDLIERIVDEAYQLLLKPGIKVQNEEARKLLADAGALVDEETLVAKIPAQIVKAALNTVPRKFYLYDYEGNPKVEYGGDKVQFDPGSSGISVLDPDTLEQKTAETPDLIRLLKVAEQIPQYDAQSTAVVCHDVPKEIHDLYRLYLVLIHSKKPIVTGAFTNKTVTEMVDMLAIMSGGMDKLREKPRAVFD
;
A
#
# COMPACT_ATOMS: atom_id res chain seq x y z
N MET A 1 -8.99 -27.45 8.52
CA MET A 1 -9.36 -26.24 9.27
C MET A 1 -8.07 -25.64 9.79
N GLN A 2 -7.68 -24.43 9.38
CA GLN A 2 -6.52 -23.76 9.98
C GLN A 2 -6.91 -23.30 11.40
N PRO A 3 -6.10 -23.59 12.44
CA PRO A 3 -6.40 -23.13 13.78
C PRO A 3 -6.30 -21.60 13.85
N LYS A 4 -7.24 -20.97 14.56
CA LYS A 4 -7.22 -19.53 14.83
C LYS A 4 -6.82 -19.30 16.28
N LEU A 5 -5.82 -18.45 16.49
CA LEU A 5 -5.51 -17.92 17.82
C LEU A 5 -6.32 -16.64 18.02
N SER A 6 -7.30 -16.69 18.93
CA SER A 6 -8.11 -15.51 19.29
C SER A 6 -7.74 -15.06 20.69
N LEU A 7 -7.23 -13.82 20.80
CA LEU A 7 -6.80 -13.23 22.07
C LEU A 7 -7.87 -12.35 22.72
N LEU A 8 -8.86 -11.91 21.94
CA LEU A 8 -9.91 -10.99 22.34
C LEU A 8 -11.27 -11.70 22.32
N THR A 9 -12.14 -11.37 23.26
CA THR A 9 -13.54 -11.79 23.25
C THR A 9 -14.35 -10.92 22.28
N GLU A 10 -15.51 -11.41 21.82
CA GLU A 10 -16.39 -10.64 20.94
C GLU A 10 -16.81 -9.31 21.57
N ASP A 11 -17.24 -9.33 22.85
CA ASP A 11 -17.61 -8.13 23.60
C ASP A 11 -16.48 -7.09 23.66
N LEU A 12 -15.22 -7.55 23.76
CA LEU A 12 -14.06 -6.66 23.78
C LEU A 12 -13.78 -6.07 22.39
N ILE A 13 -13.95 -6.87 21.33
CA ILE A 13 -13.83 -6.39 19.94
C ILE A 13 -14.88 -5.31 19.66
N GLU A 14 -16.15 -5.57 20.00
CA GLU A 14 -17.24 -4.60 19.83
C GLU A 14 -16.93 -3.29 20.57
N ARG A 15 -16.44 -3.38 21.80
CA ARG A 15 -16.06 -2.21 22.59
C ARG A 15 -14.90 -1.43 21.98
N ILE A 16 -13.84 -2.10 21.50
CA ILE A 16 -12.71 -1.44 20.81
C ILE A 16 -13.22 -0.69 19.57
N VAL A 17 -14.09 -1.32 18.79
CA VAL A 17 -14.65 -0.71 17.57
C VAL A 17 -15.56 0.47 17.90
N ASP A 18 -16.39 0.39 18.95
CA ASP A 18 -17.22 1.51 19.40
C ASP A 18 -16.36 2.69 19.88
N GLU A 19 -15.35 2.43 20.72
CA GLU A 19 -14.43 3.47 21.19
C GLU A 19 -13.66 4.11 20.02
N ALA A 20 -13.28 3.34 18.99
CA ALA A 20 -12.69 3.89 17.78
C ALA A 20 -13.64 4.85 17.04
N TYR A 21 -14.93 4.52 16.90
CA TYR A 21 -15.91 5.45 16.34
C TYR A 21 -16.08 6.71 17.19
N GLN A 22 -16.03 6.58 18.51
CA GLN A 22 -16.08 7.73 19.41
C GLN A 22 -14.87 8.65 19.20
N LEU A 23 -13.66 8.10 19.03
CA LEU A 23 -12.45 8.88 18.75
C LEU A 23 -12.52 9.61 17.39
N LEU A 24 -13.06 8.95 16.37
CA LEU A 24 -13.31 9.55 15.05
C LEU A 24 -14.31 10.71 15.11
N LEU A 25 -15.27 10.66 16.03
CA LEU A 25 -16.23 11.75 16.27
C LEU A 25 -15.67 12.82 17.21
N LYS A 26 -14.91 12.43 18.24
CA LYS A 26 -14.33 13.28 19.27
C LYS A 26 -13.07 12.62 19.87
N PRO A 27 -11.87 13.18 19.65
CA PRO A 27 -11.63 14.55 19.20
C PRO A 27 -11.81 14.77 17.68
N GLY A 28 -11.83 13.72 16.87
CA GLY A 28 -11.78 13.81 15.41
C GLY A 28 -10.36 13.60 14.86
N ILE A 29 -10.21 13.71 13.55
CA ILE A 29 -8.93 13.55 12.83
C ILE A 29 -8.55 14.86 12.15
N LYS A 30 -7.28 15.27 12.28
CA LYS A 30 -6.74 16.37 11.50
C LYS A 30 -6.47 15.94 10.05
N VAL A 31 -7.17 16.54 9.10
CA VAL A 31 -7.06 16.24 7.67
C VAL A 31 -6.51 17.47 6.96
N GLN A 32 -5.22 17.44 6.60
CA GLN A 32 -4.54 18.61 6.03
C GLN A 32 -4.94 18.90 4.57
N ASN A 33 -5.34 17.87 3.83
CA ASN A 33 -5.75 18.01 2.44
C ASN A 33 -7.19 18.58 2.35
N GLU A 34 -7.34 19.69 1.63
CA GLU A 34 -8.61 20.42 1.48
C GLU A 34 -9.66 19.60 0.72
N GLU A 35 -9.28 18.92 -0.36
CA GLU A 35 -10.19 18.08 -1.14
C GLU A 35 -10.75 16.93 -0.28
N ALA A 36 -9.89 16.28 0.51
CA ALA A 36 -10.30 15.23 1.44
C ALA A 36 -11.26 15.76 2.52
N ARG A 37 -11.03 16.97 3.04
CA ARG A 37 -11.97 17.62 3.97
C ARG A 37 -13.32 17.89 3.32
N LYS A 38 -13.34 18.38 2.08
CA LYS A 38 -14.57 18.59 1.32
C LYS A 38 -15.35 17.29 1.11
N LEU A 39 -14.67 16.20 0.71
CA LEU A 39 -15.31 14.88 0.55
C LEU A 39 -15.94 14.38 1.85
N LEU A 40 -15.27 14.58 2.99
CA LEU A 40 -15.81 14.25 4.30
C LEU A 40 -17.03 15.11 4.65
N ALA A 41 -16.98 16.41 4.40
CA ALA A 41 -18.10 17.33 4.64
C ALA A 41 -19.32 16.97 3.75
N ASP A 42 -19.10 16.68 2.47
CA ASP A 42 -20.13 16.26 1.53
C ASP A 42 -20.78 14.92 1.96
N ALA A 43 -20.02 14.05 2.64
CA ALA A 43 -20.53 12.82 3.24
C ALA A 43 -21.24 13.03 4.60
N GLY A 44 -21.27 14.27 5.11
CA GLY A 44 -21.96 14.64 6.36
C GLY A 44 -21.07 14.70 7.60
N ALA A 45 -19.74 14.70 7.46
CA ALA A 45 -18.83 14.94 8.58
C ALA A 45 -18.83 16.42 8.97
N LEU A 46 -18.59 16.72 10.25
CA LEU A 46 -18.40 18.09 10.70
C LEU A 46 -16.91 18.45 10.59
N VAL A 47 -16.59 19.43 9.75
CA VAL A 47 -15.22 19.86 9.51
C VAL A 47 -15.01 21.26 10.05
N ASP A 48 -13.94 21.43 10.84
CA ASP A 48 -13.45 22.71 11.30
C ASP A 48 -12.27 23.12 10.42
N GLU A 49 -12.46 24.14 9.58
CA GLU A 49 -11.43 24.64 8.65
C GLU A 49 -10.34 25.48 9.34
N GLU A 50 -10.56 25.96 10.57
CA GLU A 50 -9.51 26.66 11.32
C GLU A 50 -8.51 25.66 11.89
N THR A 51 -9.01 24.56 12.48
CA THR A 51 -8.16 23.53 13.09
C THR A 51 -7.78 22.40 12.12
N LEU A 52 -8.44 22.34 10.97
CA LEU A 52 -8.38 21.28 9.97
C LEU A 52 -8.85 19.92 10.51
N VAL A 53 -9.71 19.91 11.52
CA VAL A 53 -10.20 18.69 12.17
C VAL A 53 -11.55 18.29 11.62
N ALA A 54 -11.65 17.06 11.11
CA ALA A 54 -12.88 16.42 10.71
C ALA A 54 -13.37 15.47 11.82
N LYS A 55 -14.63 15.64 12.23
CA LYS A 55 -15.36 14.75 13.13
C LYS A 55 -16.25 13.85 12.29
N ILE A 56 -15.97 12.55 12.31
CA ILE A 56 -16.54 11.55 11.41
C ILE A 56 -17.49 10.65 12.19
N PRO A 57 -18.83 10.82 12.05
CA PRO A 57 -19.81 9.92 12.64
C PRO A 57 -19.68 8.47 12.17
N ALA A 58 -19.96 7.51 13.05
CA ALA A 58 -19.89 6.08 12.75
C ALA A 58 -20.69 5.66 11.51
N GLN A 59 -21.82 6.33 11.23
CA GLN A 59 -22.65 6.05 10.06
C GLN A 59 -21.92 6.28 8.73
N ILE A 60 -21.04 7.29 8.66
CA ILE A 60 -20.23 7.55 7.46
C ILE A 60 -19.22 6.42 7.26
N VAL A 61 -18.53 6.03 8.35
CA VAL A 61 -17.56 4.94 8.32
C VAL A 61 -18.22 3.63 7.90
N LYS A 62 -19.37 3.28 8.50
CA LYS A 62 -20.14 2.08 8.16
C LYS A 62 -20.62 2.10 6.72
N ALA A 63 -21.11 3.24 6.23
CA ALA A 63 -21.52 3.38 4.84
C ALA A 63 -20.35 3.17 3.87
N ALA A 64 -19.17 3.74 4.17
CA ALA A 64 -17.97 3.54 3.36
C ALA A 64 -17.49 2.07 3.38
N LEU A 65 -17.50 1.41 4.55
CA LEU A 65 -17.12 -0.01 4.66
C LEU A 65 -18.09 -0.97 3.94
N ASN A 66 -19.31 -0.54 3.64
CA ASN A 66 -20.26 -1.34 2.87
C ASN A 66 -20.00 -1.31 1.36
N THR A 67 -19.17 -0.38 0.86
CA THR A 67 -18.86 -0.26 -0.57
C THR A 67 -17.59 -1.00 -0.97
N VAL A 68 -16.77 -1.43 0.00
CA VAL A 68 -15.47 -2.08 -0.27
C VAL A 68 -15.62 -3.59 -0.50
N PRO A 69 -14.82 -4.19 -1.40
CA PRO A 69 -14.81 -5.63 -1.57
C PRO A 69 -14.19 -6.34 -0.36
N ARG A 70 -14.78 -7.47 0.05
CA ARG A 70 -14.20 -8.34 1.10
C ARG A 70 -13.03 -9.18 0.60
N LYS A 71 -12.90 -9.30 -0.72
CA LYS A 71 -11.84 -10.06 -1.39
C LYS A 71 -11.54 -9.48 -2.76
N PHE A 72 -10.26 -9.36 -3.08
CA PHE A 72 -9.79 -8.95 -4.40
C PHE A 72 -8.42 -9.57 -4.69
N TYR A 73 -7.94 -9.38 -5.92
CA TYR A 73 -6.71 -9.99 -6.40
C TYR A 73 -5.74 -8.95 -6.95
N LEU A 74 -4.44 -9.21 -6.81
CA LEU A 74 -3.44 -8.64 -7.69
C LEU A 74 -2.95 -9.69 -8.69
N TYR A 75 -2.61 -9.20 -9.88
CA TYR A 75 -2.28 -10.01 -11.02
C TYR A 75 -0.79 -9.92 -11.36
N ASP A 76 -0.23 -11.03 -11.79
CA ASP A 76 1.13 -11.08 -12.32
C ASP A 76 1.22 -10.39 -13.70
N TYR A 77 2.44 -10.37 -14.25
CA TYR A 77 2.71 -9.81 -15.58
C TYR A 77 1.90 -10.46 -16.71
N GLU A 78 1.59 -11.76 -16.58
CA GLU A 78 0.85 -12.53 -17.59
C GLU A 78 -0.68 -12.36 -17.42
N GLY A 79 -1.10 -11.62 -16.38
CA GLY A 79 -2.50 -11.36 -16.10
C GLY A 79 -3.20 -12.52 -15.39
N ASN A 80 -2.45 -13.38 -14.70
CA ASN A 80 -2.99 -14.41 -13.82
C ASN A 80 -3.16 -13.88 -12.39
N PRO A 81 -4.25 -14.23 -11.69
CA PRO A 81 -4.41 -13.84 -10.29
C PRO A 81 -3.33 -14.52 -9.45
N LYS A 82 -2.52 -13.73 -8.74
CA LYS A 82 -1.35 -14.22 -8.00
C LYS A 82 -1.45 -13.98 -6.50
N VAL A 83 -1.79 -12.76 -6.10
CA VAL A 83 -2.02 -12.39 -4.70
C VAL A 83 -3.52 -12.27 -4.46
N GLU A 84 -4.00 -12.94 -3.42
CA GLU A 84 -5.39 -12.86 -2.97
C GLU A 84 -5.44 -12.15 -1.63
N TYR A 85 -6.10 -10.99 -1.58
CA TYR A 85 -6.40 -10.27 -0.34
C TYR A 85 -7.79 -10.66 0.15
N GLY A 86 -7.87 -11.17 1.38
CA GLY A 86 -9.11 -11.55 2.05
C GLY A 86 -9.13 -12.97 2.58
N GLY A 87 -10.08 -13.25 3.48
CA GLY A 87 -10.22 -14.56 4.13
C GLY A 87 -9.00 -14.93 4.97
N ASP A 88 -8.59 -16.20 4.91
CA ASP A 88 -7.44 -16.74 5.65
C ASP A 88 -6.17 -16.85 4.76
N LYS A 89 -6.11 -16.11 3.63
CA LYS A 89 -4.95 -16.12 2.74
C LYS A 89 -3.81 -15.29 3.35
N VAL A 90 -2.62 -15.88 3.36
CA VAL A 90 -1.37 -15.22 3.76
C VAL A 90 -0.49 -15.12 2.53
N GLN A 91 0.07 -13.94 2.33
CA GLN A 91 0.88 -13.56 1.19
C GLN A 91 2.13 -12.87 1.74
N PHE A 92 3.28 -13.13 1.16
CA PHE A 92 4.52 -12.48 1.58
C PHE A 92 5.11 -11.65 0.45
N ASP A 93 5.75 -10.56 0.84
CA ASP A 93 6.57 -9.70 0.01
C ASP A 93 7.76 -9.17 0.84
N PRO A 94 8.81 -8.62 0.20
CA PRO A 94 9.90 -7.99 0.92
C PRO A 94 9.43 -6.72 1.65
N GLY A 95 10.09 -6.33 2.74
CA GLY A 95 9.80 -5.05 3.40
C GLY A 95 9.95 -3.84 2.46
N SER A 96 9.34 -2.70 2.78
CA SER A 96 9.25 -1.52 1.90
C SER A 96 10.11 -0.35 2.38
N SER A 97 10.64 0.42 1.42
CA SER A 97 11.26 1.75 1.62
C SER A 97 12.41 1.85 2.64
N GLY A 98 13.24 0.80 2.79
CA GLY A 98 14.47 0.88 3.57
C GLY A 98 15.47 1.89 2.97
N ILE A 99 16.05 2.78 3.79
CA ILE A 99 17.03 3.78 3.33
C ILE A 99 18.49 3.30 3.39
N SER A 100 18.74 2.20 4.11
CA SER A 100 20.05 1.61 4.30
C SER A 100 19.98 0.10 4.17
N VAL A 101 21.09 -0.51 3.77
CA VAL A 101 21.27 -1.97 3.72
C VAL A 101 22.44 -2.40 4.57
N LEU A 102 22.40 -3.63 5.05
CA LEU A 102 23.55 -4.31 5.62
C LEU A 102 24.30 -4.99 4.48
N ASP A 103 25.55 -4.61 4.24
CA ASP A 103 26.39 -5.28 3.26
C ASP A 103 26.69 -6.71 3.74
N PRO A 104 26.39 -7.75 2.95
CA PRO A 104 26.56 -9.13 3.40
C PRO A 104 28.02 -9.60 3.43
N ASP A 105 28.93 -8.90 2.76
CA ASP A 105 30.35 -9.24 2.69
C ASP A 105 31.12 -8.56 3.82
N THR A 106 30.80 -7.30 4.14
CA THR A 106 31.47 -6.53 5.21
C THR A 106 30.72 -6.53 6.55
N LEU A 107 29.42 -6.83 6.53
CA LEU A 107 28.51 -6.68 7.68
C LEU A 107 28.40 -5.24 8.21
N GLU A 108 28.72 -4.26 7.38
CA GLU A 108 28.57 -2.85 7.72
C GLU A 108 27.29 -2.27 7.10
N GLN A 109 26.65 -1.35 7.82
CA GLN A 109 25.51 -0.61 7.30
C GLN A 109 26.00 0.41 6.27
N LYS A 110 25.37 0.43 5.09
CA LYS A 110 25.57 1.46 4.08
C LYS A 110 24.25 2.02 3.58
N THR A 111 24.32 3.20 2.96
CA THR A 111 23.17 3.77 2.24
C THR A 111 22.79 2.86 1.08
N ALA A 112 21.49 2.67 0.84
CA ALA A 112 21.02 1.82 -0.23
C ALA A 112 21.18 2.51 -1.60
N GLU A 113 21.68 1.77 -2.58
CA GLU A 113 21.87 2.21 -3.97
C GLU A 113 21.16 1.26 -4.95
N THR A 114 21.07 1.63 -6.23
CA THR A 114 20.47 0.82 -7.30
C THR A 114 20.89 -0.66 -7.27
N PRO A 115 22.18 -1.02 -7.14
CA PRO A 115 22.60 -2.43 -7.15
C PRO A 115 22.00 -3.24 -6.00
N ASP A 116 21.76 -2.60 -4.84
CA ASP A 116 21.19 -3.25 -3.68
C ASP A 116 19.73 -3.62 -3.93
N LEU A 117 18.94 -2.69 -4.49
CA LEU A 117 17.56 -2.97 -4.89
C LEU A 117 17.52 -4.10 -5.92
N ILE A 118 18.33 -4.04 -6.98
CA ILE A 118 18.35 -5.09 -8.01
C ILE A 118 18.70 -6.46 -7.40
N ARG A 119 19.64 -6.52 -6.44
CA ARG A 119 19.97 -7.76 -5.73
C ARG A 119 18.77 -8.30 -4.96
N LEU A 120 18.07 -7.44 -4.22
CA LEU A 120 16.85 -7.81 -3.48
C LEU A 120 15.75 -8.30 -4.41
N LEU A 121 15.50 -7.60 -5.53
CA LEU A 121 14.50 -8.00 -6.52
C LEU A 121 14.77 -9.39 -7.09
N LYS A 122 16.03 -9.67 -7.45
CA LYS A 122 16.44 -10.99 -7.97
C LYS A 122 16.22 -12.10 -6.95
N VAL A 123 16.59 -11.86 -5.69
CA VAL A 123 16.36 -12.83 -4.60
C VAL A 123 14.87 -13.05 -4.40
N ALA A 124 14.11 -11.98 -4.25
CA ALA A 124 12.67 -12.05 -4.03
C ALA A 124 11.93 -12.73 -5.19
N GLU A 125 12.38 -12.54 -6.43
CA GLU A 125 11.77 -13.17 -7.61
C GLU A 125 11.94 -14.69 -7.58
N GLN A 126 13.10 -15.18 -7.12
CA GLN A 126 13.43 -16.60 -7.08
C GLN A 126 12.81 -17.35 -5.89
N ILE A 127 12.39 -16.64 -4.84
CA ILE A 127 11.75 -17.26 -3.67
C ILE A 127 10.26 -17.50 -3.97
N PRO A 128 9.79 -18.77 -4.04
CA PRO A 128 8.39 -19.06 -4.36
C PRO A 128 7.43 -18.69 -3.23
N GLN A 129 7.90 -18.53 -2.00
CA GLN A 129 7.11 -18.08 -0.85
C GLN A 129 6.82 -16.57 -0.86
N TYR A 130 7.55 -15.78 -1.67
CA TYR A 130 7.16 -14.40 -1.93
C TYR A 130 6.20 -14.35 -3.10
N ASP A 131 4.96 -13.97 -2.83
CA ASP A 131 3.90 -13.89 -3.82
C ASP A 131 3.87 -12.54 -4.55
N ALA A 132 4.39 -11.49 -3.91
CA ALA A 132 4.58 -10.16 -4.47
C ALA A 132 6.04 -9.68 -4.34
N GLN A 133 6.37 -8.67 -5.12
CA GLN A 133 7.56 -7.83 -4.93
C GLN A 133 7.20 -6.56 -4.18
N SER A 134 8.23 -5.85 -3.72
CA SER A 134 8.06 -4.50 -3.20
C SER A 134 9.14 -3.53 -3.70
N THR A 135 8.87 -2.23 -3.59
CA THR A 135 9.89 -1.18 -3.72
C THR A 135 10.76 -1.12 -2.45
N ALA A 136 11.54 -2.18 -2.24
CA ALA A 136 12.06 -2.55 -0.93
C ALA A 136 13.03 -1.55 -0.28
N VAL A 137 13.82 -0.85 -1.09
CA VAL A 137 14.79 0.14 -0.62
C VAL A 137 14.83 1.38 -1.50
N VAL A 138 15.20 2.52 -0.92
CA VAL A 138 15.40 3.82 -1.59
C VAL A 138 16.80 3.93 -2.18
N CYS A 139 16.89 4.01 -3.51
CA CYS A 139 18.15 4.18 -4.23
C CYS A 139 18.63 5.64 -4.12
N HIS A 140 19.70 5.90 -3.37
CA HIS A 140 20.23 7.26 -3.13
C HIS A 140 21.20 7.75 -4.21
N ASP A 141 21.58 6.89 -5.15
CA ASP A 141 22.41 7.17 -6.32
C ASP A 141 21.64 7.84 -7.47
N VAL A 142 20.37 8.17 -7.26
CA VAL A 142 19.51 8.89 -8.22
C VAL A 142 18.86 10.13 -7.58
N PRO A 143 18.42 11.12 -8.39
CA PRO A 143 17.75 12.33 -7.88
C PRO A 143 16.53 12.01 -7.01
N LYS A 144 16.38 12.75 -5.91
CA LYS A 144 15.33 12.53 -4.90
C LYS A 144 13.91 12.59 -5.47
N GLU A 145 13.73 13.44 -6.46
CA GLU A 145 12.45 13.73 -7.11
C GLU A 145 11.89 12.54 -7.88
N ILE A 146 12.71 11.54 -8.21
CA ILE A 146 12.31 10.35 -8.97
C ILE A 146 12.43 9.05 -8.16
N HIS A 147 12.67 9.13 -6.85
CA HIS A 147 12.94 7.94 -6.04
C HIS A 147 11.84 6.88 -6.18
N ASP A 148 10.57 7.24 -6.03
CA ASP A 148 9.43 6.32 -6.15
C ASP A 148 9.24 5.76 -7.57
N LEU A 149 9.27 6.61 -8.59
CA LEU A 149 9.20 6.21 -10.00
C LEU A 149 10.32 5.24 -10.36
N TYR A 150 11.55 5.56 -9.99
CA TYR A 150 12.72 4.78 -10.37
C TYR A 150 12.73 3.40 -9.72
N ARG A 151 12.32 3.30 -8.46
CA ARG A 151 12.17 2.01 -7.78
C ARG A 151 11.07 1.17 -8.42
N LEU A 152 9.91 1.76 -8.70
CA LEU A 152 8.84 1.05 -9.39
C LEU A 152 9.28 0.58 -10.78
N TYR A 153 9.99 1.42 -11.53
CA TYR A 153 10.58 1.06 -12.82
C TYR A 153 11.47 -0.18 -12.70
N LEU A 154 12.38 -0.20 -11.72
CA LEU A 154 13.26 -1.35 -11.48
C LEU A 154 12.47 -2.62 -11.14
N VAL A 155 11.43 -2.52 -10.31
CA VAL A 155 10.55 -3.67 -10.02
C VAL A 155 9.88 -4.17 -11.31
N LEU A 156 9.31 -3.27 -12.11
CA LEU A 156 8.56 -3.61 -13.33
C LEU A 156 9.41 -4.32 -14.38
N ILE A 157 10.70 -4.01 -14.49
CA ILE A 157 11.61 -4.64 -15.46
C ILE A 157 12.27 -5.93 -14.92
N HIS A 158 12.31 -6.13 -13.60
CA HIS A 158 13.00 -7.26 -12.97
C HIS A 158 12.06 -8.34 -12.40
N SER A 159 10.75 -8.10 -12.38
CA SER A 159 9.79 -9.02 -11.75
C SER A 159 8.56 -9.25 -12.60
N LYS A 160 8.05 -10.49 -12.53
CA LYS A 160 6.72 -10.83 -13.05
C LYS A 160 5.63 -10.77 -11.98
N LYS A 161 5.99 -10.76 -10.69
CA LYS A 161 5.04 -10.76 -9.57
C LYS A 161 4.28 -9.43 -9.47
N PRO A 162 3.07 -9.42 -8.87
CA PRO A 162 2.41 -8.18 -8.45
C PRO A 162 3.26 -7.41 -7.43
N ILE A 163 2.93 -6.14 -7.22
CA ILE A 163 3.83 -5.16 -6.59
C ILE A 163 3.16 -4.48 -5.40
N VAL A 164 3.87 -4.40 -4.28
CA VAL A 164 3.56 -3.51 -3.15
C VAL A 164 4.48 -2.30 -3.25
N THR A 165 3.94 -1.08 -3.35
CA THR A 165 4.76 0.12 -3.58
C THR A 165 4.23 1.32 -2.85
N GLY A 166 5.07 2.33 -2.62
CA GLY A 166 4.66 3.60 -2.02
C GLY A 166 4.98 4.77 -2.95
N ALA A 167 4.06 5.73 -3.03
CA ALA A 167 4.29 7.00 -3.70
C ALA A 167 4.72 8.07 -2.70
N PHE A 168 5.67 8.91 -3.07
CA PHE A 168 6.17 9.97 -2.18
C PHE A 168 5.46 11.31 -2.40
N THR A 169 4.79 11.50 -3.54
CA THR A 169 4.07 12.73 -3.85
C THR A 169 2.79 12.45 -4.65
N ASN A 170 1.85 13.41 -4.61
CA ASN A 170 0.62 13.36 -5.42
C ASN A 170 0.89 13.44 -6.93
N LYS A 171 2.03 14.01 -7.35
CA LYS A 171 2.40 14.07 -8.77
C LYS A 171 2.86 12.69 -9.25
N THR A 172 3.83 12.12 -8.54
CA THR A 172 4.47 10.87 -8.91
C THR A 172 3.52 9.67 -8.83
N VAL A 173 2.52 9.66 -7.94
CA VAL A 173 1.52 8.57 -7.91
C VAL A 173 0.76 8.44 -9.24
N THR A 174 0.44 9.56 -9.91
CA THR A 174 -0.25 9.54 -11.21
C THR A 174 0.67 8.94 -12.28
N GLU A 175 1.93 9.37 -12.32
CA GLU A 175 2.95 8.86 -13.25
C GLU A 175 3.24 7.36 -13.00
N MET A 176 3.24 6.91 -11.74
CA MET A 176 3.37 5.49 -11.38
C MET A 176 2.19 4.65 -11.89
N VAL A 177 0.97 5.18 -11.79
CA VAL A 177 -0.23 4.54 -12.35
C VAL A 177 -0.15 4.45 -13.87
N ASP A 178 0.38 5.48 -14.54
CA ASP A 178 0.62 5.44 -15.99
C ASP A 178 1.66 4.38 -16.37
N MET A 179 2.75 4.24 -15.60
CA MET A 179 3.75 3.17 -15.81
C MET A 179 3.12 1.78 -15.69
N LEU A 180 2.28 1.56 -14.67
CA LEU A 180 1.54 0.32 -14.50
C LEU A 180 0.57 0.06 -15.65
N ALA A 181 -0.10 1.11 -16.15
CA ALA A 181 -1.04 1.01 -17.25
C ALA A 181 -0.32 0.64 -18.55
N ILE A 182 0.82 1.27 -18.86
CA ILE A 182 1.67 0.92 -20.01
C ILE A 182 2.06 -0.56 -19.93
N MET A 183 2.55 -1.02 -18.77
CA MET A 183 2.96 -2.40 -18.57
C MET A 183 1.81 -3.42 -18.57
N SER A 184 0.57 -2.97 -18.40
CA SER A 184 -0.64 -3.80 -18.47
C SER A 184 -1.31 -3.77 -19.85
N GLY A 185 -0.79 -2.95 -20.79
CA GLY A 185 -1.37 -2.77 -22.12
C GLY A 185 -2.58 -1.83 -22.15
N GLY A 186 -2.66 -0.88 -21.22
CA GLY A 186 -3.67 0.18 -21.14
C GLY A 186 -4.35 0.29 -19.77
N MET A 187 -4.98 1.44 -19.51
CA MET A 187 -5.65 1.73 -18.24
C MET A 187 -6.81 0.78 -17.97
N ASP A 188 -7.59 0.42 -18.99
CA ASP A 188 -8.73 -0.48 -18.82
C ASP A 188 -8.29 -1.89 -18.41
N LYS A 189 -7.19 -2.38 -18.98
CA LYS A 189 -6.60 -3.67 -18.60
C LYS A 189 -6.03 -3.64 -17.18
N LEU A 190 -5.37 -2.55 -16.79
CA LEU A 190 -4.92 -2.36 -15.42
C LEU A 190 -6.10 -2.33 -14.43
N ARG A 191 -7.21 -1.67 -14.80
CA ARG A 191 -8.41 -1.59 -13.96
C ARG A 191 -9.06 -2.97 -13.78
N GLU A 192 -9.13 -3.77 -14.85
CA GLU A 192 -9.67 -5.14 -14.78
C GLU A 192 -8.76 -6.08 -13.97
N LYS A 193 -7.44 -5.92 -14.15
CA LYS A 193 -6.41 -6.78 -13.54
C LYS A 193 -5.33 -5.94 -12.86
N PRO A 194 -5.62 -5.38 -11.67
CA PRO A 194 -4.68 -4.53 -10.96
C PRO A 194 -3.40 -5.29 -10.61
N ARG A 195 -2.26 -4.63 -10.83
CA ARG A 195 -0.93 -5.24 -10.64
C ARG A 195 -0.20 -4.76 -9.40
N ALA A 196 -0.68 -3.70 -8.76
CA ALA A 196 -0.04 -3.11 -7.61
C ALA A 196 -1.03 -2.65 -6.54
N VAL A 197 -0.57 -2.64 -5.30
CA VAL A 197 -1.16 -1.89 -4.18
C VAL A 197 -0.20 -0.76 -3.81
N PHE A 198 -0.79 0.39 -3.48
CA PHE A 198 -0.07 1.52 -2.92
C PHE A 198 -0.27 1.53 -1.40
N ASP A 199 0.81 1.44 -0.62
CA ASP A 199 0.81 1.39 0.86
C ASP A 199 1.32 2.67 1.53
#